data_AF-A0A7S1R895-F1
#
_entry.id   AF-A0A7S1R895-F1
#
_cell.length_a   1.000
_cell.length_b   1.000
_cell.length_c   1.000
_cell.angle_alpha   90.00
_cell.angle_beta   90.00
_cell.angle_gamma   90.00
#
_symmetry.space_group_name_H-M   'P 1'
#
loop_
_entity.id
_entity.type
_entity.pdbx_description
1 polymer ?
#
loop_
_entity_poly.entity_id
_entity_poly.type
_entity_poly.pdbx_seq_one_letter_code
_entity_poly.pdbx_strand_id
1 'polypeptide(L)'
;MGNWQSLTVCNAYASQTPLTMVHVQGQFKKTSSPLLYKTCRPHDKVIADGDNFTFSLGDAGVGAFNITSASTRAIMVLIVGRDSTNTSKASFISHTFRGNEAQSAVLVDAYAGNSTGKAKVLDGKTPLDFFQEVALKPGAHMVSLNATGETGVASQVPVEVPNDKQAKYLVARVGYAPPAGGEQAFPQELVVLPLPLKPVAMPTQKPQRSSAASRDVMRPLLLLMLGGALMRTASALAD
;
A
#
# COMPACT_ATOMS: atom_id res chain seq x y z
N MET A 1 19.37 7.25 3.21
CA MET A 1 18.07 7.13 2.49
C MET A 1 17.06 6.61 3.50
N GLY A 2 15.93 7.30 3.71
CA GLY A 2 14.99 6.93 4.76
C GLY A 2 14.16 5.69 4.39
N ASN A 3 14.19 4.66 5.22
CA ASN A 3 13.25 3.55 5.17
C ASN A 3 11.93 4.01 5.81
N TRP A 4 11.03 4.58 5.02
CA TRP A 4 9.70 4.94 5.50
C TRP A 4 8.69 3.86 5.10
N GLN A 5 7.82 3.50 6.02
CA GLN A 5 6.67 2.63 5.80
C GLN A 5 5.54 3.14 6.69
N SER A 6 4.33 3.23 6.13
CA SER A 6 3.14 3.55 6.92
C SER A 6 2.23 2.35 6.99
N LEU A 7 1.73 2.04 8.18
CA LEU A 7 0.63 1.10 8.37
C LEU A 7 -0.64 1.90 8.65
N THR A 8 -1.74 1.57 7.98
CA THR A 8 -3.08 2.01 8.34
C THR A 8 -3.92 0.80 8.69
N VAL A 9 -4.55 0.84 9.86
CA VAL A 9 -5.41 -0.26 10.34
C VAL A 9 -6.86 0.18 10.23
N CYS A 10 -7.67 -0.65 9.59
CA CYS A 10 -9.09 -0.42 9.31
C CYS A 10 -9.94 -1.47 10.03
N ASN A 11 -10.95 -1.01 10.77
CA ASN A 11 -11.90 -1.88 11.43
C ASN A 11 -13.11 -2.15 10.51
N ALA A 12 -13.11 -3.32 9.87
CA ALA A 12 -14.25 -3.89 9.17
C ALA A 12 -15.00 -4.95 10.01
N TYR A 13 -14.59 -5.15 11.27
CA TYR A 13 -15.23 -6.09 12.17
C TYR A 13 -16.58 -5.52 12.57
N ALA A 14 -17.64 -6.13 12.05
CA ALA A 14 -19.01 -5.72 12.29
C ALA A 14 -19.41 -5.96 13.75
N SER A 15 -19.35 -4.90 14.55
CA SER A 15 -19.74 -4.85 15.95
C SER A 15 -20.03 -3.41 16.38
N GLN A 16 -20.94 -3.23 17.34
CA GLN A 16 -21.10 -1.95 18.03
C GLN A 16 -19.97 -1.71 19.04
N THR A 17 -19.38 -2.78 19.58
CA THR A 17 -18.23 -2.71 20.48
C THR A 17 -17.00 -2.29 19.67
N PRO A 18 -16.29 -1.22 20.08
CA PRO A 18 -15.09 -0.79 19.38
C PRO A 18 -13.97 -1.85 19.41
N LEU A 19 -13.20 -1.92 18.33
CA LEU A 19 -12.04 -2.79 18.23
C LEU A 19 -10.83 -2.13 18.89
N THR A 20 -10.22 -2.82 19.85
CA THR A 20 -8.96 -2.39 20.47
C THR A 20 -7.81 -3.13 19.82
N MET A 21 -6.75 -2.40 19.48
CA MET A 21 -5.50 -2.95 18.95
C MET A 21 -4.39 -2.71 19.97
N VAL A 22 -3.56 -3.73 20.19
CA VAL A 22 -2.33 -3.63 20.98
C VAL A 22 -1.17 -4.05 20.08
N HIS A 23 -0.21 -3.15 19.90
CA HIS A 23 1.07 -3.49 19.27
C HIS A 23 2.00 -4.09 20.33
N VAL A 24 2.45 -5.32 20.10
CA VAL A 24 3.38 -6.08 20.92
C VAL A 24 4.71 -6.22 20.19
N GLN A 25 5.79 -5.79 20.84
CA GLN A 25 7.17 -5.91 20.34
C GLN A 25 8.09 -6.36 21.49
N GLY A 26 8.36 -7.66 21.58
CA GLY A 26 9.05 -8.23 22.74
C GLY A 26 8.27 -7.98 24.04
N GLN A 27 8.88 -7.27 24.99
CA GLN A 27 8.23 -6.88 26.26
C GLN A 27 7.39 -5.58 26.12
N PHE A 28 7.54 -4.84 25.03
CA PHE A 28 6.80 -3.60 24.81
C PHE A 28 5.36 -3.91 24.37
N LYS A 29 4.40 -3.26 25.02
CA LYS A 29 2.98 -3.29 24.63
C LYS A 29 2.45 -1.86 24.56
N LYS A 30 1.81 -1.52 23.46
CA LYS A 30 1.13 -0.23 23.28
C LYS A 30 -0.28 -0.43 22.78
N THR A 31 -1.24 -0.05 23.62
CA THR A 31 -2.65 -0.02 23.28
C THR A 31 -2.96 1.25 22.48
N SER A 32 -3.61 1.10 21.32
CA SER A 32 -4.14 2.24 20.57
C SER A 32 -5.50 2.67 21.15
N SER A 33 -5.94 3.89 20.87
CA SER A 33 -7.35 4.23 21.13
C SER A 33 -8.27 3.28 20.34
N PRO A 34 -9.50 3.02 20.81
CA PRO A 34 -10.39 2.11 20.12
C PRO A 34 -10.73 2.58 18.68
N LEU A 35 -11.02 1.63 17.80
CA LEU A 35 -11.45 1.82 16.42
C LEU A 35 -12.92 1.44 16.30
N LEU A 36 -13.77 2.41 15.95
CA LEU A 36 -15.18 2.15 15.66
C LEU A 36 -15.33 1.37 14.35
N TYR A 37 -16.45 0.68 14.19
CA TYR A 37 -16.78 0.00 12.93
C TYR A 37 -16.73 0.99 11.74
N LYS A 38 -16.14 0.54 10.62
CA LYS A 38 -15.89 1.33 9.39
C LYS A 38 -14.93 2.51 9.56
N THR A 39 -14.12 2.53 10.61
CA THR A 39 -13.08 3.55 10.80
C THR A 39 -11.68 3.00 10.61
N CYS A 40 -10.77 3.86 10.18
CA CYS A 40 -9.36 3.53 9.98
C CYS A 40 -8.47 4.52 10.72
N ARG A 41 -7.27 4.08 11.10
CA ARG A 41 -6.28 4.95 11.72
C ARG A 41 -4.86 4.61 11.28
N PRO A 42 -3.98 5.61 11.05
CA PRO A 42 -2.57 5.36 10.88
C PRO A 42 -1.96 4.81 12.18
N HIS A 43 -1.09 3.80 12.04
CA HIS A 43 -0.18 3.40 13.09
C HIS A 43 0.96 4.42 13.17
N ASP A 44 1.31 4.83 14.38
CA ASP A 44 2.23 5.95 14.63
C ASP A 44 3.69 5.52 14.82
N LYS A 45 3.97 4.21 14.70
CA LYS A 45 5.31 3.65 14.71
C LYS A 45 5.64 3.03 13.36
N VAL A 46 6.92 3.05 13.04
CA VAL A 46 7.45 2.25 11.94
C VAL A 46 7.25 0.78 12.31
N ILE A 47 6.69 0.03 11.38
CA ILE A 47 6.51 -1.40 11.54
C ILE A 47 7.76 -2.15 11.09
N ALA A 48 8.03 -3.28 11.74
CA ALA A 48 9.18 -4.14 11.47
C ALA A 48 8.77 -5.61 11.36
N ASP A 49 9.66 -6.41 10.80
CA ASP A 49 9.52 -7.87 10.80
C ASP A 49 9.44 -8.38 12.24
N GLY A 50 8.46 -9.25 12.50
CA GLY A 50 8.20 -9.82 13.82
C GLY A 50 7.27 -8.98 14.71
N ASP A 51 6.87 -7.77 14.30
CA ASP A 51 5.85 -7.01 15.02
C ASP A 51 4.52 -7.78 15.07
N ASN A 52 3.89 -7.81 16.24
CA ASN A 52 2.62 -8.49 16.48
C ASN A 52 1.55 -7.49 16.91
N PHE A 53 0.37 -7.60 16.33
CA PHE A 53 -0.81 -6.82 16.69
C PHE A 53 -1.90 -7.76 17.21
N THR A 54 -2.30 -7.59 18.46
CA THR A 54 -3.44 -8.33 19.02
C THR A 54 -4.69 -7.47 19.03
N PHE A 55 -5.84 -8.09 18.80
CA PHE A 55 -7.12 -7.41 18.65
C PHE A 55 -8.16 -7.97 19.62
N SER A 56 -8.96 -7.08 20.21
CA SER A 56 -10.04 -7.45 21.12
C SER A 56 -11.28 -6.55 20.97
N LEU A 57 -12.43 -7.07 21.41
CA LEU A 57 -13.68 -6.34 21.59
C LEU A 57 -13.98 -6.29 23.09
N GLY A 58 -13.74 -5.14 23.72
CA GLY A 58 -13.63 -5.08 25.18
C GLY A 58 -12.54 -6.03 25.66
N ASP A 59 -12.90 -6.95 26.55
CA ASP A 59 -11.99 -7.94 27.14
C ASP A 59 -11.87 -9.24 26.33
N ALA A 60 -12.69 -9.41 25.29
CA ALA A 60 -12.70 -10.62 24.47
C ALA A 60 -11.68 -10.50 23.31
N GLY A 61 -10.63 -11.31 23.34
CA GLY A 61 -9.67 -11.42 22.24
C GLY A 61 -10.29 -12.03 20.98
N VAL A 62 -10.15 -11.37 19.84
CA VAL A 62 -10.71 -11.82 18.55
C VAL A 62 -9.65 -12.32 17.57
N GLY A 63 -8.38 -11.98 17.77
CA GLY A 63 -7.29 -12.52 16.96
C GLY A 63 -5.98 -11.75 17.10
N ALA A 64 -4.98 -12.17 16.33
CA ALA A 64 -3.69 -11.50 16.23
C ALA A 64 -3.15 -11.54 14.79
N PHE A 65 -2.39 -10.52 14.43
CA PHE A 65 -1.74 -10.37 13.13
C PHE A 65 -0.23 -10.19 13.35
N ASN A 66 0.57 -10.96 12.63
CA ASN A 66 2.03 -10.89 12.67
C ASN A 66 2.56 -10.34 11.36
N ILE A 67 3.47 -9.37 11.43
CA ILE A 67 4.20 -8.90 10.26
C ILE A 67 5.36 -9.85 10.00
N THR A 68 5.29 -10.57 8.89
CA THR A 68 6.34 -11.49 8.45
C THR A 68 7.35 -10.83 7.52
N SER A 69 6.91 -9.82 6.75
CA SER A 69 7.76 -9.07 5.84
C SER A 69 7.28 -7.63 5.67
N ALA A 70 8.01 -6.71 6.29
CA ALA A 70 7.86 -5.27 6.22
C ALA A 70 8.56 -4.76 4.95
N SER A 71 7.81 -4.14 4.05
CA SER A 71 8.36 -3.56 2.81
C SER A 71 8.79 -2.12 3.03
N THR A 72 10.02 -1.79 2.64
CA THR A 72 10.49 -0.39 2.67
C THR A 72 9.80 0.43 1.57
N ARG A 73 9.57 1.73 1.84
CA ARG A 73 8.95 2.69 0.91
C ARG A 73 7.57 2.24 0.43
N ALA A 74 6.75 1.79 1.36
CA ALA A 74 5.45 1.22 1.08
C ALA A 74 4.36 1.75 2.01
N ILE A 75 3.14 1.73 1.50
CA ILE A 75 1.93 1.97 2.28
C ILE A 75 1.26 0.62 2.49
N MET A 76 1.22 0.16 3.74
CA MET A 76 0.53 -1.05 4.13
C MET A 76 -0.83 -0.71 4.74
N VAL A 77 -1.84 -1.46 4.36
CA VAL A 77 -3.15 -1.46 5.02
C VAL A 77 -3.42 -2.81 5.63
N LEU A 78 -3.98 -2.81 6.84
CA LEU A 78 -4.49 -3.99 7.54
C LEU A 78 -5.98 -3.78 7.78
N ILE A 79 -6.80 -4.67 7.24
CA ILE A 79 -8.25 -4.69 7.42
C ILE A 79 -8.58 -5.85 8.35
N VAL A 80 -9.23 -5.53 9.47
CA VAL A 80 -9.67 -6.51 10.45
C VAL A 80 -11.17 -6.71 10.25
N GLY A 81 -11.59 -7.88 9.76
CA GLY A 81 -12.98 -8.25 9.52
C GLY A 81 -13.43 -9.40 10.43
N ARG A 82 -14.67 -9.84 10.28
CA ARG A 82 -15.10 -11.13 10.84
C ARG A 82 -14.60 -12.26 9.95
N ASP A 83 -14.20 -13.38 10.55
CA ASP A 83 -13.77 -14.56 9.82
C ASP A 83 -14.94 -15.26 9.12
N SER A 84 -16.07 -15.37 9.81
CA SER A 84 -17.26 -16.02 9.29
C SER A 84 -18.52 -15.55 10.02
N THR A 85 -19.67 -16.02 9.57
CA THR A 85 -20.98 -15.72 10.17
C THR A 85 -21.24 -16.46 11.48
N ASN A 86 -20.40 -17.45 11.81
CA ASN A 86 -20.63 -18.39 12.93
C ASN A 86 -19.58 -18.26 14.04
N THR A 87 -18.62 -17.34 13.93
CA THR A 87 -17.55 -17.18 14.92
C THR A 87 -17.33 -15.70 15.25
N SER A 88 -16.79 -15.46 16.45
CA SER A 88 -16.29 -14.15 16.87
C SER A 88 -14.82 -13.92 16.49
N LYS A 89 -14.22 -14.83 15.72
CA LYS A 89 -12.83 -14.69 15.29
C LYS A 89 -12.73 -13.60 14.24
N ALA A 90 -11.64 -12.85 14.30
CA ALA A 90 -11.30 -11.89 13.28
C ALA A 90 -10.56 -12.57 12.11
N SER A 91 -10.87 -12.13 10.89
CA SER A 91 -10.03 -12.33 9.71
C SER A 91 -9.14 -11.10 9.51
N PHE A 92 -7.97 -11.34 8.93
CA PHE A 92 -6.98 -10.31 8.67
C PHE A 92 -6.63 -10.29 7.19
N ILE A 93 -6.90 -9.16 6.55
CA ILE A 93 -6.55 -8.91 5.16
C ILE A 93 -5.52 -7.79 5.15
N SER A 94 -4.43 -7.98 4.42
CA SER A 94 -3.44 -6.92 4.25
C SER A 94 -3.12 -6.70 2.78
N HIS A 95 -2.86 -5.44 2.42
CA HIS A 95 -2.36 -5.05 1.11
C HIS A 95 -1.21 -4.07 1.28
N THR A 96 -0.23 -4.15 0.38
CA THR A 96 0.94 -3.27 0.40
C THR A 96 1.07 -2.58 -0.96
N PHE A 97 0.86 -1.27 -0.99
CA PHE A 97 1.17 -0.44 -2.15
C PHE A 97 2.68 -0.16 -2.18
N ARG A 98 3.35 -0.62 -3.23
CA ARG A 98 4.81 -0.49 -3.40
C ARG A 98 5.12 0.55 -4.45
N GLY A 99 5.78 1.65 -4.05
CA GLY A 99 6.71 2.46 -4.86
C GLY A 99 6.33 2.88 -6.29
N ASN A 100 5.06 2.78 -6.69
CA ASN A 100 4.58 3.08 -8.03
C ASN A 100 3.93 4.48 -8.06
N GLU A 101 4.40 5.32 -8.98
CA GLU A 101 3.85 6.65 -9.29
C GLU A 101 2.50 6.59 -10.03
N ALA A 102 1.88 5.40 -10.12
CA ALA A 102 0.55 5.29 -10.66
C ALA A 102 -0.46 5.46 -9.52
N GLN A 103 -1.48 6.27 -9.75
CA GLN A 103 -2.64 6.29 -8.86
C GLN A 103 -3.34 4.93 -8.95
N SER A 104 -3.73 4.36 -7.83
CA SER A 104 -4.33 3.03 -7.83
C SER A 104 -5.32 2.83 -6.70
N ALA A 105 -6.24 1.89 -6.91
CA ALA A 105 -7.15 1.37 -5.91
C ALA A 105 -6.95 -0.14 -5.76
N VAL A 106 -7.07 -0.63 -4.53
CA VAL A 106 -7.27 -2.06 -4.26
C VAL A 106 -8.68 -2.26 -3.72
N LEU A 107 -9.38 -3.27 -4.23
CA LEU A 107 -10.63 -3.73 -3.66
C LEU A 107 -10.36 -4.90 -2.72
N VAL A 108 -10.88 -4.84 -1.49
CA VAL A 108 -10.83 -5.95 -0.53
C VAL A 108 -12.22 -6.36 -0.09
N ASP A 109 -12.38 -7.66 0.18
CA ASP A 109 -13.62 -8.21 0.71
C ASP A 109 -13.48 -8.55 2.19
N ALA A 110 -14.06 -7.74 3.07
CA ALA A 110 -14.15 -8.01 4.50
C ALA A 110 -15.60 -8.27 4.94
N TYR A 111 -16.50 -8.55 4.00
CA TYR A 111 -17.88 -8.88 4.30
C TYR A 111 -18.02 -10.33 4.77
N ALA A 112 -18.62 -10.52 5.94
CA ALA A 112 -18.91 -11.84 6.46
C ALA A 112 -20.39 -12.21 6.19
N GLY A 113 -20.62 -12.91 5.08
CA GLY A 113 -21.94 -13.41 4.70
C GLY A 113 -21.94 -14.07 3.32
N ASN A 114 -23.09 -14.61 2.90
CA ASN A 114 -23.20 -15.41 1.67
C ASN A 114 -23.42 -14.57 0.38
N SER A 115 -23.26 -13.26 0.45
CA SER A 115 -23.45 -12.36 -0.69
C SER A 115 -22.25 -12.40 -1.65
N THR A 116 -22.53 -12.65 -2.93
CA THR A 116 -21.54 -12.68 -4.01
C THR A 116 -21.48 -11.38 -4.81
N GLY A 117 -22.06 -10.28 -4.29
CA GLY A 117 -22.09 -8.98 -4.96
C GLY A 117 -20.70 -8.53 -5.42
N LYS A 118 -20.57 -8.19 -6.72
CA LYS A 118 -19.32 -7.72 -7.33
C LYS A 118 -19.20 -6.20 -7.21
N ALA A 119 -18.00 -5.70 -6.97
CA ALA A 119 -17.72 -4.27 -7.01
C ALA A 119 -17.11 -3.85 -8.36
N LYS A 120 -17.37 -2.60 -8.74
CA LYS A 120 -16.89 -1.95 -9.97
C LYS A 120 -16.40 -0.55 -9.62
N VAL A 121 -15.34 -0.09 -10.28
CA VAL A 121 -14.85 1.30 -10.25
C VAL A 121 -14.90 1.84 -11.69
N LEU A 122 -14.72 3.16 -11.85
CA LEU A 122 -14.68 3.85 -13.14
C LEU A 122 -16.06 3.86 -13.82
N ASP A 123 -17.08 4.32 -13.09
CA ASP A 123 -18.44 4.51 -13.60
C ASP A 123 -19.06 3.23 -14.17
N GLY A 124 -18.78 2.09 -13.51
CA GLY A 124 -19.34 0.78 -13.86
C GLY A 124 -18.66 0.08 -15.04
N LYS A 125 -17.59 0.64 -15.61
CA LYS A 125 -16.91 0.10 -16.80
C LYS A 125 -15.85 -0.94 -16.49
N THR A 126 -15.18 -0.83 -15.34
CA THR A 126 -14.09 -1.75 -14.99
C THR A 126 -14.49 -2.59 -13.78
N PRO A 127 -14.69 -3.91 -13.96
CA PRO A 127 -14.86 -4.80 -12.82
C PRO A 127 -13.59 -4.75 -11.97
N LEU A 128 -13.74 -4.76 -10.65
CA LEU A 128 -12.63 -5.11 -9.78
C LEU A 128 -12.89 -6.47 -9.21
N ASP A 129 -11.94 -7.34 -9.48
CA ASP A 129 -11.82 -8.55 -8.70
C ASP A 129 -11.21 -8.20 -7.33
N PHE A 130 -11.67 -8.92 -6.32
CA PHE A 130 -11.14 -8.76 -4.97
C PHE A 130 -9.65 -9.07 -4.95
N PHE A 131 -8.90 -8.26 -4.19
CA PHE A 131 -7.45 -8.28 -4.05
C PHE A 131 -6.67 -7.89 -5.31
N GLN A 132 -7.33 -7.36 -6.33
CA GLN A 132 -6.67 -6.78 -7.49
C GLN A 132 -6.45 -5.28 -7.28
N GLU A 133 -5.22 -4.84 -7.53
CA GLU A 133 -4.89 -3.42 -7.64
C GLU A 133 -5.14 -2.94 -9.09
N VAL A 134 -5.89 -1.85 -9.25
CA VAL A 134 -6.19 -1.24 -10.55
C VAL A 134 -5.68 0.19 -10.59
N ALA A 135 -5.21 0.62 -11.76
CA ALA A 135 -4.83 2.01 -11.98
C ALA A 135 -6.06 2.92 -12.04
N LEU A 136 -5.95 4.10 -11.44
CA LEU A 136 -6.96 5.16 -11.50
C LEU A 136 -6.49 6.30 -12.40
N LYS A 137 -7.44 6.96 -13.05
CA LYS A 137 -7.21 8.24 -13.74
C LYS A 137 -7.62 9.39 -12.80
N PRO A 138 -7.01 10.57 -12.92
CA PRO A 138 -7.52 11.77 -12.24
C PRO A 138 -8.97 12.09 -12.61
N GLY A 139 -9.71 12.68 -11.67
CA GLY A 139 -11.09 13.15 -11.83
C GLY A 139 -12.09 12.45 -10.91
N ALA A 140 -13.38 12.76 -11.13
CA ALA A 140 -14.50 12.17 -10.40
C ALA A 140 -14.79 10.74 -10.89
N HIS A 141 -14.96 9.82 -9.95
CA HIS A 141 -15.36 8.44 -10.21
C HIS A 141 -16.47 8.02 -9.27
N MET A 142 -17.33 7.11 -9.74
CA MET A 142 -18.24 6.37 -8.86
C MET A 142 -17.73 4.94 -8.62
N VAL A 143 -17.60 4.56 -7.34
CA VAL A 143 -17.37 3.17 -6.93
C VAL A 143 -18.71 2.55 -6.58
N SER A 144 -19.08 1.45 -7.24
CA SER A 144 -20.37 0.81 -7.05
C SER A 144 -20.22 -0.65 -6.65
N LEU A 145 -21.05 -1.10 -5.73
CA LEU A 145 -21.22 -2.49 -5.35
C LEU A 145 -22.60 -2.96 -5.82
N ASN A 146 -22.63 -4.05 -6.58
CA ASN A 146 -23.89 -4.62 -7.04
C ASN A 146 -24.58 -5.41 -5.92
N ALA A 147 -25.91 -5.46 -5.97
CA ALA A 147 -26.69 -6.39 -5.18
C ALA A 147 -26.44 -7.85 -5.61
N THR A 148 -26.62 -8.79 -4.71
CA THR A 148 -26.44 -10.23 -4.98
C THR A 148 -27.41 -10.69 -6.05
N GLY A 149 -26.90 -11.26 -7.14
CA GLY A 149 -27.73 -11.89 -8.18
C GLY A 149 -28.53 -10.93 -9.08
N GLU A 150 -28.32 -9.61 -9.00
CA GLU A 150 -29.16 -8.62 -9.69
C GLU A 150 -28.38 -7.54 -10.46
N THR A 151 -29.12 -6.78 -11.29
CA THR A 151 -28.71 -5.51 -11.93
C THR A 151 -28.77 -4.30 -10.98
N GLY A 152 -29.12 -4.50 -9.71
CA GLY A 152 -29.25 -3.45 -8.69
C GLY A 152 -27.93 -3.04 -8.04
N VAL A 153 -27.93 -1.88 -7.38
CA VAL A 153 -26.78 -1.30 -6.67
C VAL A 153 -27.03 -1.41 -5.17
N ALA A 154 -26.15 -2.12 -4.46
CA ALA A 154 -26.17 -2.24 -3.00
C ALA A 154 -25.51 -1.05 -2.29
N SER A 155 -24.46 -0.46 -2.89
CA SER A 155 -23.76 0.68 -2.32
C SER A 155 -23.03 1.46 -3.43
N GLN A 156 -22.97 2.78 -3.31
CA GLN A 156 -22.21 3.66 -4.19
C GLN A 156 -21.49 4.73 -3.39
N VAL A 157 -20.23 4.99 -3.74
CA VAL A 157 -19.38 5.98 -3.08
C VAL A 157 -18.70 6.84 -4.14
N PRO A 158 -18.91 8.17 -4.15
CA PRO A 158 -18.18 9.07 -5.03
C PRO A 158 -16.73 9.21 -4.55
N VAL A 159 -15.80 9.24 -5.49
CA VAL A 159 -14.36 9.38 -5.22
C VAL A 159 -13.79 10.41 -6.17
N GLU A 160 -13.21 11.46 -5.60
CA GLU A 160 -12.41 12.42 -6.36
C GLU A 160 -10.95 11.98 -6.32
N VAL A 161 -10.39 11.70 -7.50
CA VAL A 161 -8.98 11.34 -7.67
C VAL A 161 -8.22 12.61 -8.08
N PRO A 162 -7.33 13.15 -7.24
CA PRO A 162 -6.62 14.39 -7.54
C PRO A 162 -5.72 14.21 -8.76
N ASN A 163 -5.21 15.29 -9.33
CA ASN A 163 -4.20 15.20 -10.41
C ASN A 163 -2.77 14.96 -9.87
N ASP A 164 -2.65 14.33 -8.69
CA ASP A 164 -1.37 13.92 -8.14
C ASP A 164 -0.88 12.62 -8.80
N LYS A 165 0.40 12.27 -8.69
CA LYS A 165 0.91 11.01 -9.25
C LYS A 165 1.02 9.90 -8.20
N GLN A 166 0.36 10.00 -7.05
CA GLN A 166 0.70 9.10 -5.94
C GLN A 166 -0.48 8.62 -5.09
N ALA A 167 -1.68 9.17 -5.28
CA ALA A 167 -2.87 8.79 -4.52
C ALA A 167 -3.14 7.28 -4.59
N LYS A 168 -3.30 6.67 -3.42
CA LYS A 168 -3.69 5.27 -3.26
C LYS A 168 -5.05 5.22 -2.58
N TYR A 169 -5.88 4.27 -2.98
CA TYR A 169 -7.21 4.10 -2.41
C TYR A 169 -7.43 2.67 -1.95
N LEU A 170 -7.92 2.52 -0.73
CA LEU A 170 -8.53 1.29 -0.27
C LEU A 170 -10.04 1.38 -0.57
N VAL A 171 -10.55 0.39 -1.27
CA VAL A 171 -11.98 0.13 -1.39
C VAL A 171 -12.25 -1.17 -0.63
N ALA A 172 -13.07 -1.12 0.42
CA ALA A 172 -13.39 -2.28 1.23
C ALA A 172 -14.90 -2.55 1.19
N ARG A 173 -15.29 -3.77 0.79
CA ARG A 173 -16.63 -4.28 1.05
C ARG A 173 -16.68 -4.73 2.51
N VAL A 174 -17.64 -4.21 3.26
CA VAL A 174 -17.81 -4.47 4.70
C VAL A 174 -19.25 -4.86 4.99
N GLY A 175 -19.49 -5.49 6.14
CA GLY A 175 -20.82 -5.87 6.61
C GLY A 175 -20.83 -7.26 7.23
N TYR A 176 -22.00 -7.68 7.69
CA TYR A 176 -22.18 -8.95 8.37
C TYR A 176 -23.61 -9.43 8.28
N ALA A 177 -23.81 -10.62 7.73
CA ALA A 177 -25.11 -11.29 7.66
C ALA A 177 -25.08 -12.56 8.54
N PRO A 178 -25.44 -12.45 9.82
CA PRO A 178 -25.48 -13.59 10.73
C PRO A 178 -26.59 -14.59 10.34
N PRO A 179 -26.53 -15.83 10.84
CA PRO A 179 -27.66 -16.75 10.78
C PRO A 179 -28.91 -16.19 11.46
N ALA A 180 -30.08 -16.74 11.13
CA ALA A 180 -31.33 -16.36 11.77
C ALA A 180 -31.25 -16.55 13.29
N GLY A 181 -31.64 -15.51 14.05
CA GLY A 181 -31.55 -15.50 15.51
C GLY A 181 -30.14 -15.25 16.07
N GLY A 182 -29.17 -14.95 15.21
CA GLY A 182 -27.80 -14.59 15.61
C GLY A 182 -27.66 -13.15 16.13
N GLU A 183 -26.42 -12.67 16.13
CA GLU A 183 -26.07 -11.29 16.47
C GLU A 183 -26.76 -10.25 15.54
N GLN A 184 -26.60 -8.96 15.84
CA GLN A 184 -27.10 -7.91 14.96
C GLN A 184 -26.44 -7.97 13.58
N ALA A 185 -27.26 -7.90 12.53
CA ALA A 185 -26.79 -7.77 11.15
C ALA A 185 -26.25 -6.37 10.86
N PHE A 186 -25.22 -6.30 10.01
CA PHE A 186 -24.67 -5.06 9.49
C PHE A 186 -24.79 -5.10 7.96
N PRO A 187 -25.38 -4.07 7.33
CA PRO A 187 -25.62 -4.09 5.89
C PRO A 187 -24.30 -4.17 5.12
N GLN A 188 -24.37 -4.76 3.93
CA GLN A 188 -23.24 -4.78 3.02
C GLN A 188 -23.03 -3.37 2.45
N GLU A 189 -21.86 -2.80 2.65
CA GLU A 189 -21.54 -1.42 2.24
C GLU A 189 -20.12 -1.34 1.67
N LEU A 190 -19.82 -0.24 0.97
CA LEU A 190 -18.47 0.12 0.58
C LEU A 190 -17.90 1.18 1.51
N VAL A 191 -16.65 0.99 1.92
CA VAL A 191 -15.80 2.01 2.54
C VAL A 191 -14.70 2.35 1.56
N VAL A 192 -14.57 3.62 1.19
CA VAL A 192 -13.47 4.10 0.34
C VAL A 192 -12.59 5.07 1.12
N LEU A 193 -11.28 4.86 1.05
CA LEU A 193 -10.32 5.58 1.86
C LEU A 193 -9.09 5.99 1.06
N PRO A 194 -8.74 7.29 1.00
CA PRO A 194 -7.45 7.72 0.46
C PRO A 194 -6.31 7.35 1.41
N LEU A 195 -5.15 7.05 0.85
CA LEU A 195 -3.96 6.61 1.57
C LEU A 195 -2.70 7.34 1.07
N PRO A 196 -1.73 7.61 1.98
CA PRO A 196 -1.81 7.37 3.42
C PRO A 196 -2.73 8.40 4.12
N LEU A 197 -3.38 8.00 5.22
CA LEU A 197 -4.31 8.88 5.96
C LEU A 197 -3.67 10.14 6.56
N LYS A 198 -2.37 10.09 6.78
CA LYS A 198 -1.55 11.26 7.05
C LYS A 198 -0.50 11.32 5.96
N PRO A 199 -0.24 12.48 5.36
CA PRO A 199 0.92 12.64 4.49
C PRO A 199 2.16 12.22 5.27
N VAL A 200 2.73 11.06 4.91
CA VAL A 200 4.10 10.77 5.30
C VAL A 200 4.91 11.74 4.47
N ALA A 201 5.73 12.58 5.11
CA ALA A 201 6.66 13.44 4.40
C ALA A 201 7.58 12.53 3.56
N MET A 202 7.20 12.29 2.31
CA MET A 202 8.02 11.53 1.39
C MET A 202 9.25 12.39 1.13
N PRO A 203 10.47 11.88 1.36
CA PRO A 203 11.66 12.58 0.93
C PRO A 203 11.54 12.73 -0.58
N THR A 204 11.35 13.97 -1.07
CA THR A 204 11.41 14.27 -2.49
C THR A 204 12.78 13.83 -2.99
N GLN A 205 12.81 12.86 -3.92
CA GLN A 205 14.05 12.55 -4.62
C GLN A 205 14.46 13.82 -5.36
N LYS A 206 15.51 14.48 -4.86
CA LYS A 206 16.16 15.58 -5.56
C LYS A 206 16.56 15.03 -6.94
N PRO A 207 16.19 15.68 -8.06
CA PRO A 207 16.60 15.24 -9.38
C PRO A 207 18.11 15.06 -9.37
N GLN A 208 18.55 13.82 -9.51
CA GLN A 208 19.97 13.50 -9.58
C GLN A 208 20.43 14.10 -10.90
N ARG A 209 21.05 15.29 -10.85
CA ARG A 209 21.70 15.89 -12.02
C ARG A 209 22.62 14.83 -12.58
N SER A 210 22.26 14.27 -13.73
CA SER A 210 23.19 13.51 -14.54
C SER A 210 24.35 14.45 -14.82
N SER A 211 25.51 14.18 -14.22
CA SER A 211 26.76 14.79 -14.65
C SER A 211 27.05 14.24 -16.04
N ALA A 212 26.46 14.85 -17.06
CA ALA A 212 26.91 14.66 -18.42
C ALA A 212 28.38 15.07 -18.47
N ALA A 213 29.20 14.11 -18.85
CA ALA A 213 30.65 14.15 -18.90
C ALA A 213 31.20 15.47 -19.46
N SER A 214 32.10 16.09 -18.71
CA SER A 214 33.02 17.09 -19.23
C SER A 214 33.91 16.41 -20.27
N ARG A 215 33.68 16.69 -21.55
CA ARG A 215 34.62 16.40 -22.62
C ARG A 215 35.62 17.56 -22.68
N ASP A 216 36.60 17.53 -21.80
CA ASP A 216 37.84 18.30 -21.96
C ASP A 216 38.97 17.33 -22.27
N VAL A 217 39.22 17.11 -23.56
CA VAL A 217 40.44 16.48 -24.06
C VAL A 217 41.20 17.53 -24.87
N MET A 218 42.06 18.24 -24.13
CA MET A 218 43.49 18.43 -24.41
C MET A 218 43.90 19.09 -25.74
N ARG A 219 44.22 20.39 -25.65
CA ARG A 219 45.07 21.14 -26.61
C ARG A 219 46.50 20.58 -26.63
N PRO A 220 47.17 20.48 -27.80
CA PRO A 220 48.59 20.13 -27.86
C PRO A 220 49.48 21.34 -27.59
N LEU A 221 50.50 21.14 -26.76
CA LEU A 221 51.58 22.07 -26.45
C LEU A 221 52.69 21.90 -27.50
N LEU A 222 53.00 22.96 -28.23
CA LEU A 222 54.12 23.04 -29.16
C LEU A 222 55.40 23.30 -28.36
N LEU A 223 56.38 22.39 -28.39
CA LEU A 223 57.75 22.66 -27.91
C LEU A 223 58.75 22.31 -29.02
N LEU A 224 59.47 23.33 -29.49
CA LEU A 224 60.72 23.23 -30.24
C LEU A 224 61.86 22.75 -29.32
N MET A 225 62.82 22.00 -29.89
CA MET A 225 64.30 22.15 -29.80
C MET A 225 64.92 20.83 -30.32
N LEU A 226 65.59 20.78 -31.49
CA LEU A 226 66.99 21.15 -31.83
C LEU A 226 68.07 20.10 -31.47
N GLY A 227 68.83 19.69 -32.49
CA GLY A 227 70.13 18.96 -32.43
C GLY A 227 70.00 17.45 -32.72
N GLY A 228 70.70 16.79 -33.65
CA GLY A 228 71.92 17.10 -34.40
C GLY A 228 72.89 15.90 -34.26
N ALA A 229 73.20 15.22 -35.37
CA ALA A 229 74.36 14.32 -35.67
C ALA A 229 73.93 13.18 -36.61
N LEU A 230 74.23 13.25 -37.93
CA LEU A 230 75.38 12.63 -38.62
C LEU A 230 75.56 11.12 -38.33
N MET A 231 75.26 10.25 -39.29
CA MET A 231 76.21 9.52 -40.19
C MET A 231 77.18 8.60 -39.40
N ARG A 232 77.45 7.33 -39.74
CA ARG A 232 77.47 6.60 -41.02
C ARG A 232 77.91 5.14 -40.71
N THR A 233 77.45 4.15 -41.51
CA THR A 233 78.15 2.93 -42.03
C THR A 233 78.97 2.02 -41.09
N ALA A 234 79.17 0.72 -41.29
CA ALA A 234 78.73 -0.38 -42.16
C ALA A 234 79.55 -1.61 -41.72
N SER A 235 79.27 -2.77 -42.34
CA SER A 235 80.10 -4.00 -42.39
C SER A 235 79.96 -4.95 -41.20
N ALA A 236 80.03 -6.28 -41.31
CA ALA A 236 80.01 -7.30 -42.37
C ALA A 236 80.30 -8.65 -41.64
N LEU A 237 80.29 -9.76 -42.39
CA LEU A 237 80.69 -11.15 -42.05
C LEU A 237 79.61 -11.95 -41.30
N ALA A 238 78.97 -12.98 -41.88
CA ALA A 238 79.47 -14.21 -42.53
C ALA A 238 80.29 -15.09 -41.59
N ASP A 239 79.64 -16.15 -41.08
CA ASP A 239 79.97 -17.55 -41.37
C ASP A 239 78.71 -18.41 -41.18
#